data_AF-A0A351WF98-F1
#
_entry.id   AF-A0A351WF98-F1
#
_cell.length_a   1.000
_cell.length_b   1.000
_cell.length_c   1.000
_cell.angle_alpha   90.00
_cell.angle_beta   90.00
_cell.angle_gamma   90.00
#
_symmetry.space_group_name_H-M   'P 1'
#
loop_
_entity.id
_entity.type
_entity.pdbx_description
1 polymer ?
#
loop_
_entity_poly.entity_id
_entity_poly.type
_entity_poly.pdbx_seq_one_letter_code
_entity_poly.pdbx_strand_id
1 'polypeptide(L)'
;MPTIGQIFKEARLKKNVTPSQAAGATRMKVQHIEALERDDFKSMAAPTYAKGFIRLYAEYLALDPVPLLKQYADQVNAAPPSRKPAVMAPPPAPSKEGEPSKSGVSLPSFRIPWSQLSAFYARWKKAFWVAGAAVLVLLLLSLSLCGRAKTPSEEPAVAGKLAPLKSHEPSIVEEPPEPYIEKPNMPVSKP
;
A
#
# COMPACT_ATOMS: atom_id res chain seq x y z
N MET A 1 -24.78 -5.89 18.99
CA MET A 1 -23.56 -5.11 18.65
C MET A 1 -22.93 -5.73 17.41
N PRO A 2 -22.55 -4.93 16.40
CA PRO A 2 -21.93 -5.45 15.19
C PRO A 2 -20.60 -6.14 15.52
N THR A 3 -20.23 -7.12 14.72
CA THR A 3 -18.92 -7.78 14.83
C THR A 3 -17.81 -6.88 14.27
N ILE A 4 -16.56 -7.19 14.60
CA ILE A 4 -15.40 -6.44 14.11
C ILE A 4 -15.36 -6.52 12.57
N GLY A 5 -15.61 -7.72 12.02
CA GLY A 5 -15.65 -7.94 10.58
C GLY A 5 -16.75 -7.16 9.87
N GLN A 6 -17.95 -7.07 10.47
CA GLN A 6 -19.04 -6.23 9.95
C GLN A 6 -18.63 -4.76 9.88
N ILE A 7 -18.05 -4.22 10.96
CA ILE A 7 -17.58 -2.83 11.01
C ILE A 7 -16.54 -2.56 9.92
N PHE A 8 -15.57 -3.47 9.74
CA PHE A 8 -14.55 -3.34 8.70
C PHE A 8 -15.13 -3.39 7.29
N LYS A 9 -16.01 -4.36 7.02
CA LYS A 9 -16.64 -4.50 5.71
C LYS A 9 -17.45 -3.26 5.35
N GLU A 10 -18.26 -2.75 6.28
CA GLU A 10 -19.04 -1.54 6.07
C GLU A 10 -18.15 -0.32 5.80
N ALA A 11 -17.08 -0.13 6.59
CA ALA A 11 -16.16 0.98 6.40
C ALA A 11 -15.38 0.88 5.08
N ARG A 12 -14.98 -0.32 4.65
CA ARG A 12 -14.36 -0.54 3.33
C ARG A 12 -15.32 -0.17 2.21
N LEU A 13 -16.57 -0.61 2.29
CA LEU A 13 -17.60 -0.29 1.30
C LEU A 13 -17.88 1.22 1.24
N LYS A 14 -17.97 1.90 2.39
CA LYS A 14 -18.08 3.37 2.46
C LYS A 14 -16.90 4.09 1.82
N LYS A 15 -15.70 3.51 1.90
CA LYS A 15 -14.49 4.02 1.23
C LYS A 15 -14.43 3.68 -0.27
N ASN A 16 -15.35 2.87 -0.78
CA ASN A 16 -15.43 2.43 -2.18
C ASN A 16 -14.13 1.75 -2.69
N VAL A 17 -13.54 0.89 -1.86
CA VAL A 17 -12.33 0.13 -2.23
C VAL A 17 -12.57 -1.38 -2.21
N THR A 18 -11.92 -2.11 -3.11
CA THR A 18 -11.96 -3.57 -3.14
C THR A 18 -11.04 -4.18 -2.06
N PRO A 19 -11.24 -5.44 -1.65
CA PRO A 19 -10.29 -6.12 -0.76
C PRO A 19 -8.87 -6.15 -1.30
N SER A 20 -8.70 -6.27 -2.62
CA SER A 20 -7.39 -6.25 -3.29
C SER A 20 -6.71 -4.87 -3.20
N GLN A 21 -7.45 -3.78 -3.39
CA GLN A 21 -6.94 -2.42 -3.23
C GLN A 21 -6.55 -2.14 -1.78
N ALA A 22 -7.39 -2.55 -0.82
CA ALA A 22 -7.09 -2.43 0.60
C ALA A 22 -5.83 -3.21 0.97
N ALA A 23 -5.69 -4.45 0.49
CA ALA A 23 -4.51 -5.29 0.65
C ALA A 23 -3.24 -4.63 0.09
N GLY A 24 -3.31 -4.04 -1.11
CA GLY A 24 -2.18 -3.30 -1.69
C GLY A 24 -1.77 -2.10 -0.84
N ALA A 25 -2.75 -1.34 -0.32
CA ALA A 25 -2.49 -0.15 0.49
C ALA A 25 -1.93 -0.48 1.88
N THR A 26 -2.40 -1.55 2.51
CA THR A 26 -1.94 -1.98 3.84
C THR A 26 -0.75 -2.94 3.79
N ARG A 27 -0.36 -3.41 2.60
CA ARG A 27 0.61 -4.51 2.41
C ARG A 27 0.21 -5.81 3.10
N MET A 28 -1.08 -5.99 3.34
CA MET A 28 -1.63 -7.26 3.82
C MET A 28 -1.98 -8.16 2.63
N LYS A 29 -1.97 -9.48 2.81
CA LYS A 29 -2.56 -10.39 1.81
C LYS A 29 -4.08 -10.18 1.75
N VAL A 30 -4.68 -10.31 0.57
CA VAL A 30 -6.13 -10.22 0.38
C VAL A 30 -6.88 -11.17 1.32
N GLN A 31 -6.37 -12.40 1.47
CA GLN A 31 -6.89 -13.41 2.39
C GLN A 31 -7.00 -12.92 3.84
N HIS A 32 -6.09 -12.05 4.29
CA HIS A 32 -6.14 -11.50 5.64
C HIS A 32 -7.18 -10.39 5.78
N ILE A 33 -7.37 -9.57 4.74
CA ILE A 33 -8.46 -8.58 4.70
C ILE A 33 -9.81 -9.30 4.78
N GLU A 34 -9.99 -10.33 3.95
CA GLU A 34 -11.22 -11.14 3.93
C GLU A 34 -11.42 -11.93 5.23
N ALA A 35 -10.35 -12.40 5.87
CA ALA A 35 -10.43 -13.04 7.18
C ALA A 35 -10.87 -12.05 8.27
N LEU A 36 -10.33 -10.82 8.27
CA LEU A 36 -10.78 -9.76 9.19
C LEU A 36 -12.27 -9.45 8.99
N GLU A 37 -12.72 -9.27 7.75
CA GLU A 37 -14.13 -8.97 7.43
C GLU A 37 -15.10 -10.11 7.76
N ARG A 38 -14.60 -11.35 7.89
CA ARG A 38 -15.37 -12.54 8.28
C ARG A 38 -15.22 -12.92 9.75
N ASP A 39 -14.53 -12.10 10.55
CA ASP A 39 -14.18 -12.40 11.95
C ASP A 39 -13.41 -13.74 12.11
N ASP A 40 -12.74 -14.20 11.06
CA ASP A 40 -11.96 -15.44 11.05
C ASP A 40 -10.52 -15.16 11.51
N PHE A 41 -10.37 -14.82 12.79
CA PHE A 41 -9.06 -14.57 13.40
C PHE A 41 -8.26 -15.86 13.65
N LYS A 42 -8.92 -17.02 13.63
CA LYS A 42 -8.31 -18.33 13.89
C LYS A 42 -7.47 -18.83 12.72
N SER A 43 -7.83 -18.47 11.49
CA SER A 43 -7.05 -18.81 10.29
C SER A 43 -5.76 -18.00 10.13
N MET A 44 -5.55 -16.99 10.99
CA MET A 44 -4.32 -16.19 10.99
C MET A 44 -3.19 -16.97 11.67
N ALA A 45 -2.00 -16.97 11.05
CA ALA A 45 -0.85 -17.81 11.43
C ALA A 45 -0.38 -17.69 12.90
N ALA A 46 -0.78 -16.64 13.62
CA ALA A 46 -0.66 -16.53 15.07
C ALA A 46 -1.67 -15.49 15.63
N PRO A 47 -2.22 -15.69 16.85
CA PRO A 47 -3.13 -14.73 17.50
C PRO A 47 -2.54 -13.33 17.69
N THR A 48 -1.21 -13.24 17.77
CA THR A 48 -0.46 -11.99 17.88
C THR A 48 -0.59 -11.11 16.63
N TYR A 49 -0.74 -11.72 15.45
CA TYR A 49 -0.89 -10.99 14.19
C TYR A 49 -2.26 -10.34 14.05
N ALA A 50 -3.31 -10.95 14.60
CA ALA A 50 -4.67 -10.42 14.54
C ALA A 50 -4.75 -9.00 15.12
N LYS A 51 -4.13 -8.74 16.28
CA LYS A 51 -4.11 -7.39 16.89
C LYS A 51 -3.44 -6.35 15.98
N GLY A 52 -2.33 -6.73 15.34
CA GLY A 52 -1.63 -5.86 14.40
C GLY A 52 -2.47 -5.56 13.16
N PHE A 53 -3.10 -6.57 12.59
CA PHE A 53 -3.97 -6.43 11.42
C PHE A 53 -5.25 -5.64 11.71
N ILE A 54 -5.87 -5.83 12.88
CA ILE A 54 -7.01 -5.00 13.32
C ILE A 54 -6.60 -3.54 13.36
N ARG A 55 -5.45 -3.22 13.98
CA ARG A 55 -4.95 -1.84 14.06
C ARG A 55 -4.66 -1.24 12.68
N LEU A 56 -3.88 -1.95 11.88
CA LEU A 56 -3.47 -1.49 10.55
C LEU A 56 -4.67 -1.25 9.64
N TYR A 57 -5.66 -2.13 9.68
CA TYR A 57 -6.83 -2.01 8.83
C TYR A 57 -7.81 -0.94 9.33
N ALA A 58 -7.99 -0.80 10.65
CA ALA A 58 -8.74 0.29 11.25
C ALA A 58 -8.16 1.65 10.86
N GLU A 59 -6.83 1.82 10.99
CA GLU A 59 -6.14 3.06 10.60
C GLU A 59 -6.32 3.36 9.11
N TYR A 60 -6.18 2.35 8.24
CA TYR A 60 -6.44 2.49 6.81
C TYR A 60 -7.89 2.92 6.52
N LEU A 61 -8.87 2.41 7.27
CA LEU A 61 -10.29 2.73 7.11
C LEU A 61 -10.73 3.98 7.88
N ALA A 62 -9.79 4.70 8.52
CA ALA A 62 -10.06 5.87 9.36
C ALA A 62 -11.03 5.57 10.53
N LEU A 63 -10.93 4.37 11.09
CA LEU A 63 -11.65 3.94 12.29
C LEU A 63 -10.75 4.03 13.53
N ASP A 64 -11.34 4.20 14.71
CA ASP A 64 -10.61 4.08 15.97
C ASP A 64 -10.30 2.60 16.28
N PRO A 65 -9.02 2.20 16.37
CA PRO A 65 -8.66 0.82 16.70
C PRO A 65 -8.93 0.43 18.16
N VAL A 66 -9.03 1.38 19.09
CA VAL A 66 -9.15 1.09 20.54
C VAL A 66 -10.38 0.23 20.87
N PRO A 67 -11.62 0.59 20.47
CA PRO A 67 -12.79 -0.22 20.75
C PRO A 67 -12.75 -1.59 20.06
N LEU A 68 -12.20 -1.67 18.84
CA LEU A 68 -12.08 -2.92 18.09
C LEU A 68 -11.10 -3.90 18.75
N LEU A 69 -9.97 -3.40 19.23
CA LEU A 69 -8.98 -4.19 19.95
C LEU A 69 -9.51 -4.68 21.30
N LYS A 70 -10.32 -3.87 21.99
CA LYS A 70 -11.02 -4.29 23.21
C LYS A 70 -11.98 -5.44 22.92
N GLN A 71 -12.86 -5.29 21.92
CA GLN A 71 -13.80 -6.33 21.51
C GLN A 71 -13.09 -7.63 21.13
N TYR A 72 -11.96 -7.55 20.43
CA TYR A 72 -11.15 -8.72 20.09
C TYR A 72 -10.54 -9.39 21.33
N ALA A 73 -10.04 -8.61 22.28
CA ALA A 73 -9.52 -9.16 23.53
C ALA A 73 -10.59 -9.91 24.32
N ASP A 74 -11.81 -9.35 24.39
CA ASP A 74 -12.95 -9.99 25.05
C ASP A 74 -13.32 -11.32 24.37
N GLN A 75 -13.31 -11.37 23.03
CA GLN A 75 -13.55 -12.61 22.27
C GLN A 75 -12.49 -13.70 22.51
N VAL A 76 -11.22 -13.32 22.56
CA VAL A 76 -10.12 -14.28 22.80
C VAL A 76 -10.14 -14.81 24.23
N ASN A 77 -10.46 -13.96 25.21
CA ASN A 77 -10.53 -14.35 26.62
C ASN A 77 -11.77 -15.22 26.93
N ALA A 78 -12.86 -15.04 26.17
CA ALA A 78 -14.06 -15.86 26.29
C ALA A 78 -13.90 -17.27 25.69
N ALA A 79 -12.92 -17.48 24.81
CA ALA A 79 -12.66 -18.79 24.23
C ALA A 79 -11.85 -19.67 25.22
N PRO A 80 -12.24 -20.96 25.43
CA PRO A 80 -11.44 -21.88 26.22
C PRO A 80 -10.01 -21.95 25.65
N PRO A 81 -8.96 -22.11 26.48
CA PRO A 81 -7.58 -22.12 26.01
C PRO A 81 -7.40 -23.24 24.98
N SER A 82 -7.38 -22.85 23.71
CA SER A 82 -7.02 -23.72 22.59
C SER A 82 -5.60 -24.21 22.87
N ARG A 83 -5.45 -25.52 23.04
CA ARG A 83 -4.17 -26.18 23.30
C ARG A 83 -3.14 -25.65 22.30
N LYS A 84 -2.03 -25.12 22.81
CA LYS A 84 -0.86 -24.72 22.01
C LYS A 84 -0.60 -25.79 20.96
N PRO A 85 -0.33 -25.46 19.68
CA PRO A 85 0.23 -26.44 18.76
C PRO A 85 1.44 -27.04 19.46
N ALA A 86 1.47 -28.36 19.62
CA ALA A 86 2.69 -29.04 20.01
C ALA A 86 3.74 -28.58 19.00
N VAL A 87 4.68 -27.74 19.45
CA VAL A 87 5.91 -27.51 18.72
C VAL A 87 6.52 -28.90 18.63
N MET A 88 6.39 -29.52 17.46
CA MET A 88 7.11 -30.74 17.14
C MET A 88 8.57 -30.36 17.33
N ALA A 89 9.17 -30.84 18.41
CA ALA A 89 10.57 -30.59 18.69
C ALA A 89 11.35 -30.98 17.43
N PRO A 90 12.26 -30.13 16.91
CA PRO A 90 13.15 -30.58 15.86
C PRO A 90 13.86 -31.86 16.34
N PRO A 91 14.06 -32.86 15.47
CA PRO A 91 14.70 -34.11 15.87
C PRO A 91 16.06 -33.80 16.52
N PRO A 92 16.46 -34.55 17.58
CA PRO A 92 17.70 -34.28 18.27
C PRO A 92 18.86 -34.38 17.28
N ALA A 93 19.56 -33.27 17.05
CA ALA A 93 20.80 -33.27 16.32
C ALA A 93 21.84 -34.10 17.10
N PRO A 94 22.67 -34.93 16.43
CA PRO A 94 23.66 -35.74 17.10
C PRO A 94 24.66 -34.85 17.84
N SER A 95 24.80 -35.16 19.12
CA SER A 95 25.76 -34.60 20.07
C SER A 95 27.17 -34.61 19.49
N LYS A 96 27.80 -33.43 19.44
CA LYS A 96 29.25 -33.30 19.48
C LYS A 96 29.62 -32.56 20.75
N GLU A 97 30.17 -33.31 21.67
CA GLU A 97 30.83 -32.86 22.88
C GLU A 97 32.12 -32.10 22.53
N GLY A 98 32.43 -31.08 23.33
CA GLY A 98 33.77 -30.51 23.47
C GLY A 98 33.97 -29.12 22.88
N GLU A 99 33.88 -28.08 23.73
CA GLU A 99 34.87 -27.00 23.92
C GLU A 99 34.27 -25.81 24.73
N PRO A 100 35.08 -24.99 25.43
CA PRO A 100 34.81 -24.61 26.81
C PRO A 100 34.32 -23.16 27.04
N SER A 101 33.82 -22.97 28.26
CA SER A 101 34.01 -21.81 29.15
C SER A 101 33.67 -20.39 28.65
N LYS A 102 32.52 -19.92 29.13
CA LYS A 102 32.23 -18.60 29.71
C LYS A 102 32.98 -17.38 29.12
N SER A 103 32.26 -16.61 28.33
CA SER A 103 32.27 -15.14 28.49
C SER A 103 30.86 -14.60 28.27
N GLY A 104 30.28 -14.05 29.34
CA GLY A 104 29.01 -13.37 29.30
C GLY A 104 29.18 -12.03 28.60
N VAL A 105 28.53 -11.87 27.45
CA VAL A 105 28.16 -10.57 26.94
C VAL A 105 26.64 -10.47 27.06
N SER A 106 26.20 -9.82 28.13
CA SER A 106 24.82 -9.40 28.28
C SER A 106 24.52 -8.36 27.20
N LEU A 107 23.88 -8.79 26.11
CA LEU A 107 23.29 -7.85 25.17
C LEU A 107 22.17 -7.10 25.92
N PRO A 108 22.22 -5.75 25.98
CA PRO A 108 21.13 -5.01 26.58
C PRO A 108 19.86 -5.29 25.78
N SER A 109 18.81 -5.69 26.47
CA SER A 109 17.46 -5.79 25.94
C SER A 109 16.96 -4.38 25.67
N PHE A 110 17.38 -3.81 24.54
CA PHE A 110 16.89 -2.54 24.02
C PHE A 110 15.46 -2.73 23.52
N ARG A 111 14.52 -2.83 24.47
CA ARG A 111 13.10 -2.63 24.23
C ARG A 111 12.91 -1.15 23.95
N ILE A 112 12.82 -0.80 22.66
CA ILE A 112 12.35 0.52 22.28
C ILE A 112 10.85 0.58 22.63
N PRO A 113 10.42 1.39 23.60
CA PRO A 113 9.00 1.53 23.93
C PRO A 113 8.30 2.26 22.79
N TRP A 114 7.18 1.70 22.33
CA TRP A 114 6.35 2.21 21.24
C TRP A 114 5.74 3.61 21.52
N SER A 115 5.95 4.19 22.71
CA SER A 115 5.60 5.57 23.03
C SER A 115 6.39 6.59 22.19
N GLN A 116 7.58 6.25 21.71
CA GLN A 116 8.44 7.16 20.94
C GLN A 116 8.06 7.28 19.45
N LEU A 117 7.21 6.39 18.91
CA LEU A 117 6.70 6.51 17.53
C LEU A 117 5.56 7.52 17.38
N SER A 118 4.86 7.85 18.47
CA SER A 118 3.77 8.84 18.46
C SER A 118 4.26 10.27 18.22
N ALA A 119 5.47 10.60 18.69
CA ALA A 119 6.12 11.87 18.44
C ALA A 119 6.56 12.02 16.97
N PHE A 120 6.78 10.91 16.26
CA PHE A 120 7.09 10.91 14.83
C PHE A 120 5.84 11.20 13.98
N TYR A 121 4.68 10.65 14.37
CA TYR A 121 3.42 10.85 13.64
C TYR A 121 2.81 12.24 13.85
N ALA A 122 2.97 12.84 15.04
CA ALA A 122 2.49 14.19 15.34
C ALA A 122 3.32 15.30 14.66
N ARG A 123 4.60 15.04 14.36
CA ARG A 123 5.51 16.03 13.72
C ARG A 123 5.27 16.18 12.21
N TRP A 124 4.86 15.11 11.52
CA TRP A 124 4.63 15.14 10.06
C TRP A 124 3.34 15.85 9.61
N LYS A 125 2.31 15.93 10.45
CA LYS A 125 1.05 16.61 10.11
C LYS A 125 1.16 18.14 10.02
N LYS A 126 2.08 18.78 10.77
CA LYS A 126 2.25 20.24 10.77
C LYS A 126 3.22 20.73 9.69
N ALA A 127 4.25 19.95 9.36
CA ALA A 127 5.22 20.30 8.33
C ALA A 127 4.59 20.36 6.92
N PHE A 128 3.63 19.47 6.62
CA PHE A 128 2.92 19.48 5.34
C PHE A 128 1.86 20.59 5.20
N TRP A 129 1.28 21.08 6.31
CA TRP A 129 0.29 22.17 6.26
C TRP A 129 0.93 23.54 6.02
N VAL A 130 2.15 23.77 6.54
CA VAL A 130 2.86 25.06 6.38
C VAL A 130 3.48 25.21 4.99
N ALA A 131 4.06 24.15 4.43
CA ALA A 131 4.61 24.19 3.07
C ALA A 131 3.52 24.39 2.01
N GLY A 132 2.36 23.75 2.16
CA GLY A 132 1.21 23.93 1.26
C GLY A 132 0.60 25.33 1.33
N ALA A 133 0.49 25.91 2.53
CA ALA A 133 -0.03 27.26 2.72
C ALA A 133 0.89 28.34 2.10
N ALA A 134 2.22 28.18 2.20
CA ALA A 134 3.18 29.12 1.59
C ALA A 134 3.10 29.13 0.06
N VAL A 135 2.94 27.96 -0.59
CA VAL A 135 2.77 27.85 -2.04
C VAL A 135 1.45 28.46 -2.50
N LEU A 136 0.36 28.24 -1.75
CA LEU A 136 -0.95 28.84 -2.04
C LEU A 136 -0.93 30.36 -1.93
N VAL A 137 -0.29 30.92 -0.89
CA VAL A 137 -0.15 32.37 -0.72
C VAL A 137 0.70 32.98 -1.83
N LEU A 138 1.81 32.35 -2.22
CA LEU A 138 2.63 32.82 -3.34
C LEU A 138 1.88 32.76 -4.68
N LEU A 139 1.04 31.75 -4.89
CA LEU A 139 0.21 31.61 -6.09
C LEU A 139 -0.91 32.65 -6.14
N LEU A 140 -1.55 32.95 -5.01
CA LEU A 140 -2.55 34.02 -4.92
C LEU A 140 -1.92 35.41 -5.09
N LEU A 141 -0.68 35.59 -4.60
CA LEU A 141 0.06 36.85 -4.76
C LEU A 141 0.51 37.06 -6.22
N SER A 142 0.93 36.00 -6.93
CA SER A 142 1.29 36.09 -8.35
C SER A 142 0.08 36.35 -9.25
N LEU A 143 -1.07 35.73 -8.95
CA LEU A 143 -2.35 36.03 -9.61
C LEU A 143 -2.78 37.49 -9.38
N SER A 144 -2.47 38.07 -8.22
CA SER A 144 -2.76 39.48 -7.92
C SER A 144 -1.85 40.47 -8.65
N LEU A 145 -0.62 40.08 -9.02
CA LEU A 145 0.32 40.95 -9.76
C LEU A 145 0.15 40.88 -11.29
N CYS A 146 -0.46 39.83 -11.85
CA CYS A 146 -0.60 39.68 -13.31
C CYS A 146 -1.85 40.38 -13.90
N GLY A 147 -2.65 41.06 -13.06
CA GLY A 147 -3.94 41.66 -13.43
C GLY A 147 -3.91 43.08 -14.03
N ARG A 148 -2.80 43.55 -14.64
CA ARG A 148 -2.75 44.88 -15.30
C ARG A 148 -2.41 44.78 -16.80
N ALA A 149 -3.44 44.41 -17.56
CA ALA A 149 -3.82 44.86 -18.90
C ALA A 149 -2.77 45.43 -19.87
N LYS A 150 -2.70 44.81 -21.07
CA LYS A 150 -2.96 45.51 -22.35
C LYS A 150 -3.16 44.53 -23.52
N THR A 151 -4.41 44.41 -23.96
CA THR A 151 -4.78 44.23 -25.39
C THR A 151 -5.76 45.37 -25.69
N PRO A 152 -5.65 46.08 -26.84
CA PRO A 152 -6.10 45.52 -28.12
C PRO A 152 -5.36 46.01 -29.39
N SER A 153 -5.76 45.42 -30.53
CA SER A 153 -5.77 45.93 -31.92
C SER A 153 -4.45 46.04 -32.71
N GLU A 154 -4.23 45.15 -33.68
CA GLU A 154 -4.50 45.41 -35.11
C GLU A 154 -4.19 44.17 -35.97
N GLU A 155 -5.21 43.67 -36.66
CA GLU A 155 -5.07 42.91 -37.92
C GLU A 155 -5.25 43.93 -39.05
N PRO A 156 -4.44 43.87 -40.12
CA PRO A 156 -5.07 43.52 -41.39
C PRO A 156 -4.24 42.56 -42.24
N ALA A 157 -4.98 41.67 -42.90
CA ALA A 157 -4.54 40.86 -44.02
C ALA A 157 -3.86 41.70 -45.12
N VAL A 158 -2.71 41.21 -45.63
CA VAL A 158 -2.28 41.51 -47.00
C VAL A 158 -1.81 40.23 -47.68
N ALA A 159 -2.58 39.90 -48.70
CA ALA A 159 -2.32 38.89 -49.71
C ALA A 159 -0.97 39.05 -50.42
N GLY A 160 -0.41 37.92 -50.85
CA GLY A 160 0.17 37.82 -52.18
C GLY A 160 1.66 37.50 -52.26
N LYS A 161 1.99 36.21 -52.41
CA LYS A 161 2.88 35.73 -53.49
C LYS A 161 2.86 34.21 -53.64
N LEU A 162 2.26 33.74 -54.74
CA LEU A 162 2.66 32.52 -55.46
C LEU A 162 4.04 32.79 -56.12
N ALA A 163 4.98 31.87 -56.41
CA ALA A 163 5.04 30.44 -56.75
C ALA A 163 6.55 30.01 -56.70
N PRO A 164 7.05 28.91 -57.32
CA PRO A 164 6.53 27.56 -57.56
C PRO A 164 7.49 26.42 -57.11
N LEU A 165 6.91 25.22 -56.91
CA LEU A 165 7.40 23.85 -57.09
C LEU A 165 8.91 23.54 -57.01
N LYS A 166 9.28 22.68 -56.04
CA LYS A 166 10.33 21.68 -56.25
C LYS A 166 9.86 20.30 -55.81
N SER A 167 9.61 19.50 -56.84
CA SER A 167 9.48 18.05 -56.85
C SER A 167 10.49 17.34 -55.94
N HIS A 168 10.00 16.52 -55.03
CA HIS A 168 10.76 15.38 -54.52
C HIS A 168 9.80 14.24 -54.16
N GLU A 169 9.49 13.40 -55.14
CA GLU A 169 9.13 11.99 -54.92
C GLU A 169 10.35 11.19 -55.42
N PRO A 170 10.85 10.22 -54.64
CA PRO A 170 10.39 8.86 -54.90
C PRO A 170 10.19 8.01 -53.63
N SER A 171 9.08 7.27 -53.66
CA SER A 171 8.91 5.86 -53.29
C SER A 171 9.93 5.21 -52.35
N ILE A 172 9.51 4.91 -51.12
CA ILE A 172 9.78 3.61 -50.47
C ILE A 172 8.50 3.19 -49.77
N VAL A 173 8.04 2.01 -50.17
CA VAL A 173 6.90 1.26 -49.66
C VAL A 173 7.23 0.83 -48.23
N GLU A 174 6.54 1.36 -47.21
CA GLU A 174 6.47 0.69 -45.92
C GLU A 174 5.41 -0.42 -46.01
N GLU A 175 5.91 -1.63 -46.17
CA GLU A 175 5.18 -2.89 -46.12
C GLU A 175 4.56 -3.09 -44.72
N PRO A 176 3.29 -3.52 -44.61
CA PRO A 176 2.61 -3.70 -43.32
C PRO A 176 3.22 -4.87 -42.54
N PRO A 177 3.36 -4.78 -41.21
CA PRO A 177 3.93 -5.88 -40.43
C PRO A 177 3.01 -7.10 -40.47
N GLU A 178 3.55 -8.23 -40.93
CA GLU A 178 2.83 -9.51 -40.94
C GLU A 178 2.37 -9.92 -39.53
N PRO A 179 1.19 -10.55 -39.40
CA PRO A 179 0.70 -11.06 -38.13
C PRO A 179 1.53 -12.27 -37.69
N TYR A 180 2.08 -12.20 -36.48
CA TYR A 180 2.79 -13.31 -35.85
C TYR A 180 1.87 -14.54 -35.70
N ILE A 181 2.11 -15.57 -36.52
CA ILE A 181 1.53 -16.90 -36.32
C ILE A 181 2.30 -17.57 -35.17
N GLU A 182 1.71 -17.57 -33.99
CA GLU A 182 2.17 -18.34 -32.84
C GLU A 182 1.93 -19.84 -33.11
N LYS A 183 3.00 -20.62 -33.28
CA LYS A 183 2.91 -22.08 -33.48
C LYS A 183 2.57 -22.76 -32.15
N PRO A 184 1.55 -23.65 -32.09
CA PRO A 184 1.22 -24.37 -30.87
C PRO A 184 2.31 -25.41 -30.55
N ASN A 185 2.86 -25.29 -29.36
CA ASN A 185 3.87 -26.18 -28.79
C ASN A 185 3.24 -27.56 -28.52
N MET A 186 3.62 -28.61 -29.27
CA MET A 186 3.18 -29.98 -28.99
C MET A 186 3.98 -30.58 -27.81
N PRO A 187 3.34 -31.33 -26.91
CA PRO A 187 4.05 -32.01 -25.82
C PRO A 187 4.88 -33.19 -26.34
N VAL A 188 6.16 -33.21 -25.96
CA VAL A 188 7.07 -34.34 -26.14
C VAL A 188 6.65 -35.47 -25.20
N SER A 189 6.05 -36.52 -25.75
CA SER A 189 5.89 -37.81 -25.07
C SER A 189 7.24 -38.53 -25.02
N LYS A 190 7.73 -38.79 -23.80
CA LYS A 190 8.97 -39.53 -23.52
C LYS A 190 8.63 -41.04 -23.32
N PRO A 191 9.49 -41.96 -23.78
CA PRO A 191 9.27 -43.41 -23.65
C PRO A 191 9.32 -43.92 -22.22
#